data_AF-A0A845LM67-F1
#
_entry.id   AF-A0A845LM67-F1
#
_cell.length_a   1.000
_cell.length_b   1.000
_cell.length_c   1.000
_cell.angle_alpha   90.00
_cell.angle_beta   90.00
_cell.angle_gamma   90.00
#
_symmetry.space_group_name_H-M   'P 1'
#
loop_
_entity.id
_entity.type
_entity.pdbx_description
1 polymer ?
#
loop_
_entity_poly.entity_id
_entity_poly.type
_entity_poly.pdbx_seq_one_letter_code
_entity_poly.pdbx_strand_id
1 'polypeptide(L)'
;MSKDDLRRWSYHVHGAHYQEHVSGELQEHAQSWLEFDTVGSWYHWRQFQCVEPLLQADPGARWLTVGDGRYGLDAHYLIGRGAKAVATDISGDLLQVGCQLGLIAEYQVENAEKMTFADDSFDYVLCKESYHHFPRPMLALYEMLRVARKAVILIEPLDPSIPGESLSGSRKLNENDSRFKKLLKRANQITKQERRQSNTFEIIGNYVYTLSAREMEKAAIGMGLPAMAAKPFNSCYVSGIEYEKKDDSSKLLRKIRGKNFLRDILSAYGLLNYQMVSMVIFKEAPDDKRMQELTTQGYQVKRLPQSPLLRITEALPKVTGKRVFIFGAGSFGKHIFRVLKILNIPVQAFIDNNPAKRGERLMGIPIEQPAALEPGDYIFIASSWGEAIRDQLINLGFEEDAFTLCQLWE
;
A
#
# COMPACT_ATOMS: atom_id res chain seq x y z
N MET A 1 4.15 18.63 29.84
CA MET A 1 3.38 18.09 28.71
C MET A 1 3.71 16.61 28.59
N SER A 2 2.72 15.73 28.74
CA SER A 2 2.86 14.31 28.45
C SER A 2 3.00 14.08 26.94
N LYS A 3 3.40 12.86 26.52
CA LYS A 3 3.37 12.48 25.09
C LYS A 3 1.96 12.61 24.50
N ASP A 4 0.92 12.40 25.30
CA ASP A 4 -0.47 12.50 24.88
C ASP A 4 -0.91 13.96 24.67
N ASP A 5 -0.41 14.87 25.50
CA ASP A 5 -0.63 16.31 25.36
C ASP A 5 0.03 16.85 24.09
N LEU A 6 1.23 16.38 23.74
CA LEU A 6 1.91 16.71 22.47
C LEU A 6 1.09 16.29 21.24
N ARG A 7 0.41 15.13 21.30
CA ARG A 7 -0.43 14.67 20.19
C ARG A 7 -1.69 15.51 20.03
N ARG A 8 -2.38 15.79 21.14
CA ARG A 8 -3.55 16.67 21.12
C ARG A 8 -3.19 18.08 20.64
N TRP A 9 -2.02 18.56 21.04
CA TRP A 9 -1.45 19.80 20.54
C TRP A 9 -1.23 19.75 19.03
N SER A 10 -0.58 18.69 18.52
CA SER A 10 -0.37 18.49 17.08
C SER A 10 -1.68 18.53 16.29
N TYR A 11 -2.71 17.80 16.75
CA TYR A 11 -4.04 17.84 16.12
C TYR A 11 -4.66 19.23 16.14
N HIS A 12 -4.57 19.92 17.27
CA HIS A 12 -5.14 21.26 17.42
C HIS A 12 -4.45 22.27 16.49
N VAL A 13 -3.12 22.25 16.41
CA VAL A 13 -2.37 23.16 15.54
C VAL A 13 -2.64 22.88 14.06
N HIS A 14 -2.64 21.61 13.64
CA HIS A 14 -3.00 21.25 12.26
C HIS A 14 -4.46 21.60 11.93
N GLY A 15 -5.37 21.42 12.88
CA GLY A 15 -6.78 21.83 12.73
C GLY A 15 -6.96 23.35 12.56
N ALA A 16 -6.08 24.15 13.17
CA ALA A 16 -6.09 25.60 13.08
C ALA A 16 -5.22 26.16 11.93
N HIS A 17 -4.38 25.34 11.30
CA HIS A 17 -3.37 25.77 10.33
C HIS A 17 -3.95 26.54 9.13
N TYR A 18 -5.18 26.23 8.73
CA TYR A 18 -5.83 26.87 7.58
C TYR A 18 -6.59 28.15 7.90
N GLN A 19 -6.71 28.56 9.16
CA GLN A 19 -7.38 29.82 9.51
C GLN A 19 -6.72 31.04 8.86
N GLU A 20 -5.38 31.08 8.84
CA GLU A 20 -4.61 32.14 8.16
C GLU A 20 -4.73 32.07 6.63
N HIS A 21 -5.07 30.92 6.07
CA HIS A 21 -5.27 30.72 4.63
C HIS A 21 -6.66 31.15 4.17
N VAL A 22 -7.64 31.21 5.08
CA VAL A 22 -9.01 31.64 4.78
C VAL A 22 -9.12 33.16 4.83
N SER A 23 -8.59 33.77 5.89
CA SER A 23 -8.82 35.20 6.20
C SER A 23 -7.57 35.94 6.72
N GLY A 24 -6.39 35.34 6.62
CA GLY A 24 -5.12 35.91 7.10
C GLY A 24 -4.12 36.21 5.98
N GLU A 25 -2.85 36.38 6.35
CA GLU A 25 -1.76 36.76 5.43
C GLU A 25 -1.45 35.70 4.36
N LEU A 26 -1.89 34.45 4.57
CA LEU A 26 -1.67 33.34 3.63
C LEU A 26 -2.81 33.16 2.62
N GLN A 27 -3.81 34.05 2.62
CA GLN A 27 -4.96 33.95 1.73
C GLN A 27 -4.58 34.02 0.24
N GLU A 28 -3.71 34.95 -0.17
CA GLU A 28 -3.24 35.03 -1.57
C GLU A 28 -2.48 33.76 -1.98
N HIS A 29 -1.69 33.18 -1.07
CA HIS A 29 -1.01 31.93 -1.32
C HIS A 29 -2.01 30.78 -1.50
N ALA A 30 -3.03 30.69 -0.65
CA ALA A 30 -4.08 29.68 -0.80
C ALA A 30 -4.84 29.83 -2.12
N GLN A 31 -5.15 31.06 -2.54
CA GLN A 31 -5.81 31.32 -3.83
C GLN A 31 -4.98 30.86 -5.02
N SER A 32 -3.64 30.94 -4.95
CA SER A 32 -2.76 30.43 -6.02
C SER A 32 -2.95 28.93 -6.29
N TRP A 33 -3.45 28.15 -5.34
CA TRP A 33 -3.73 26.72 -5.54
C TRP A 33 -4.93 26.46 -6.46
N LEU A 34 -5.81 27.45 -6.62
CA LEU A 34 -6.96 27.40 -7.54
C LEU A 34 -6.59 27.80 -8.98
N GLU A 35 -5.36 28.28 -9.20
CA GLU A 35 -4.84 28.65 -10.53
C GLU A 35 -4.29 27.39 -11.25
N PHE A 36 -5.16 26.73 -12.03
CA PHE A 36 -4.84 25.47 -12.71
C PHE A 36 -3.90 25.59 -13.92
N ASP A 37 -3.43 26.78 -14.26
CA ASP A 37 -2.50 27.07 -15.36
C ASP A 37 -1.11 27.52 -14.89
N THR A 38 -0.74 27.20 -13.64
CA THR A 38 0.58 27.52 -13.05
C THR A 38 1.57 26.36 -13.16
N VAL A 39 2.86 26.64 -12.93
CA VAL A 39 3.89 25.59 -12.81
C VAL A 39 3.60 24.71 -11.58
N GLY A 40 3.00 25.27 -10.52
CA GLY A 40 2.51 24.57 -9.35
C GLY A 40 1.41 23.57 -9.69
N SER A 41 0.42 23.95 -10.52
CA SER A 41 -0.61 23.01 -10.97
C SER A 41 -0.02 21.87 -11.80
N TRP A 42 0.96 22.15 -12.67
CA TRP A 42 1.69 21.11 -13.41
C TRP A 42 2.50 20.18 -12.49
N TYR A 43 3.10 20.74 -11.43
CA TYR A 43 3.84 19.98 -10.41
C TYR A 43 2.91 18.96 -9.72
N HIS A 44 1.74 19.39 -9.24
CA HIS A 44 0.76 18.50 -8.61
C HIS A 44 0.12 17.52 -9.60
N TRP A 45 -0.20 17.97 -10.83
CA TRP A 45 -0.72 17.10 -11.88
C TRP A 45 0.17 15.88 -12.14
N ARG A 46 1.50 16.06 -12.15
CA ARG A 46 2.44 14.93 -12.30
C ARG A 46 2.33 13.89 -11.19
N GLN A 47 2.04 14.31 -9.97
CA GLN A 47 1.83 13.40 -8.85
C GLN A 47 0.51 12.64 -9.05
N PHE A 48 -0.57 13.33 -9.40
CA PHE A 48 -1.87 12.72 -9.65
C PHE A 48 -1.89 11.70 -10.80
N GLN A 49 -1.01 11.84 -11.78
CA GLN A 49 -0.83 10.82 -12.85
C GLN A 49 -0.51 9.42 -12.29
N CYS A 50 -0.10 9.30 -11.02
CA CYS A 50 0.11 8.02 -10.38
C CYS A 50 -1.21 7.24 -10.12
N VAL A 51 -2.34 7.91 -9.89
CA VAL A 51 -3.63 7.23 -9.63
C VAL A 51 -4.41 6.89 -10.91
N GLU A 52 -4.02 7.45 -12.06
CA GLU A 52 -4.70 7.26 -13.35
C GLU A 52 -4.93 5.78 -13.73
N PRO A 53 -3.98 4.84 -13.56
CA PRO A 53 -4.24 3.43 -13.89
C PRO A 53 -5.36 2.80 -13.05
N LEU A 54 -5.57 3.26 -11.81
CA LEU A 54 -6.64 2.78 -10.94
C LEU A 54 -7.97 3.47 -11.29
N LEU A 55 -7.95 4.77 -11.59
CA LEU A 55 -9.12 5.52 -12.05
C LEU A 55 -9.68 4.98 -13.37
N GLN A 56 -8.81 4.75 -14.36
CA GLN A 56 -9.23 4.24 -15.67
C GLN A 56 -9.83 2.85 -15.60
N ALA A 57 -9.37 2.06 -14.63
CA ALA A 57 -9.85 0.73 -14.39
C ALA A 57 -11.20 0.66 -13.69
N ASP A 58 -11.47 1.62 -12.82
CA ASP A 58 -12.68 1.67 -12.02
C ASP A 58 -13.19 3.13 -11.93
N PRO A 59 -13.66 3.68 -13.05
CA PRO A 59 -13.98 5.11 -13.14
C PRO A 59 -15.15 5.52 -12.26
N GLY A 60 -16.03 4.57 -11.89
CA GLY A 60 -17.18 4.82 -11.02
C GLY A 60 -16.91 4.57 -9.53
N ALA A 61 -15.68 4.19 -9.17
CA ALA A 61 -15.29 3.88 -7.80
C ALA A 61 -15.57 5.03 -6.84
N ARG A 62 -15.83 4.67 -5.58
CA ARG A 62 -15.93 5.62 -4.47
C ARG A 62 -14.58 5.77 -3.77
N TRP A 63 -14.07 6.99 -3.74
CA TRP A 63 -12.78 7.36 -3.18
C TRP A 63 -12.94 8.18 -1.91
N LEU A 64 -11.99 8.02 -1.00
CA LEU A 64 -11.74 8.92 0.11
C LEU A 64 -10.38 9.59 -0.11
N THR A 65 -10.28 10.91 0.04
CA THR A 65 -8.99 11.60 0.14
C THR A 65 -8.73 12.00 1.58
N VAL A 66 -7.50 11.79 2.06
CA VAL A 66 -7.11 11.96 3.47
C VAL A 66 -5.98 12.99 3.57
N GLY A 67 -6.20 14.04 4.36
CA GLY A 67 -5.29 15.21 4.41
C GLY A 67 -5.52 16.19 3.26
N ASP A 68 -6.74 16.22 2.70
CA ASP A 68 -7.08 17.01 1.51
C ASP A 68 -7.47 18.46 1.84
N GLY A 69 -6.79 19.06 2.83
CA GLY A 69 -7.13 20.37 3.37
C GLY A 69 -6.96 21.53 2.40
N ARG A 70 -6.32 21.34 1.24
CA ARG A 70 -6.19 22.39 0.20
C ARG A 70 -7.43 22.40 -0.69
N TYR A 71 -8.56 22.88 -0.17
CA TYR A 71 -9.85 22.96 -0.87
C TYR A 71 -10.43 21.63 -1.38
N GLY A 72 -9.90 20.47 -0.96
CA GLY A 72 -10.30 19.19 -1.52
C GLY A 72 -9.76 18.95 -2.94
N LEU A 73 -8.61 19.52 -3.29
CA LEU A 73 -8.07 19.46 -4.65
C LEU A 73 -7.69 18.04 -5.10
N ASP A 74 -7.37 17.14 -4.16
CA ASP A 74 -7.15 15.73 -4.50
C ASP A 74 -8.48 15.09 -4.92
N ALA A 75 -9.54 15.27 -4.14
CA ALA A 75 -10.89 14.79 -4.49
C ALA A 75 -11.41 15.44 -5.78
N HIS A 76 -11.17 16.74 -5.97
CA HIS A 76 -11.52 17.45 -7.20
C HIS A 76 -10.88 16.79 -8.43
N TYR A 77 -9.60 16.42 -8.36
CA TYR A 77 -8.93 15.72 -9.45
C TYR A 77 -9.63 14.39 -9.78
N LEU A 78 -9.95 13.59 -8.76
CA LEU A 78 -10.63 12.30 -8.94
C LEU A 78 -12.03 12.47 -9.58
N ILE A 79 -12.81 13.45 -9.09
CA ILE A 79 -14.14 13.79 -9.63
C ILE A 79 -14.06 14.19 -11.10
N GLY A 80 -13.06 15.00 -11.46
CA GLY A 80 -12.79 15.39 -12.85
C GLY A 80 -12.40 14.23 -13.78
N ARG A 81 -12.26 12.99 -13.27
CA ARG A 81 -12.04 11.76 -14.04
C ARG A 81 -13.21 10.76 -13.92
N GLY A 82 -14.34 11.19 -13.36
CA GLY A 82 -15.56 10.40 -13.27
C GLY A 82 -15.75 9.65 -11.96
N ALA A 83 -14.77 9.68 -11.05
CA ALA A 83 -14.87 9.03 -9.75
C ALA A 83 -15.83 9.79 -8.82
N LYS A 84 -16.33 9.10 -7.80
CA LYS A 84 -17.02 9.72 -6.67
C LYS A 84 -16.01 9.89 -5.56
N ALA A 85 -15.81 11.09 -5.02
CA ALA A 85 -14.82 11.31 -3.96
C ALA A 85 -15.39 12.12 -2.79
N VAL A 86 -15.00 11.71 -1.58
CA VAL A 86 -15.22 12.47 -0.34
C VAL A 86 -13.88 13.02 0.12
N ALA A 87 -13.80 14.34 0.31
CA ALA A 87 -12.59 14.97 0.82
C ALA A 87 -12.55 14.99 2.35
N THR A 88 -11.41 14.65 2.95
CA THR A 88 -11.24 14.74 4.40
C THR A 88 -9.92 15.35 4.81
N ASP A 89 -9.98 16.13 5.89
CA ASP A 89 -8.83 16.73 6.55
C ASP A 89 -9.18 16.94 8.03
N ILE A 90 -8.17 17.17 8.86
CA ILE A 90 -8.38 17.48 10.28
C ILE A 90 -8.99 18.88 10.47
N SER A 91 -8.85 19.75 9.47
CA SER A 91 -9.49 21.07 9.39
C SER A 91 -10.60 21.09 8.33
N GLY A 92 -11.73 21.70 8.66
CA GLY A 92 -12.84 21.89 7.73
C GLY A 92 -12.79 23.18 6.91
N ASP A 93 -11.87 24.09 7.24
CA ASP A 93 -11.97 25.50 6.87
C ASP A 93 -11.94 25.73 5.36
N LEU A 94 -10.92 25.20 4.67
CA LEU A 94 -10.82 25.31 3.21
C LEU A 94 -11.66 24.27 2.47
N LEU A 95 -11.99 23.13 3.08
CA LEU A 95 -12.89 22.14 2.50
C LEU A 95 -14.29 22.73 2.29
N GLN A 96 -14.77 23.52 3.26
CA GLN A 96 -16.02 24.26 3.13
C GLN A 96 -15.99 25.21 1.94
N VAL A 97 -14.89 25.96 1.75
CA VAL A 97 -14.73 26.87 0.60
C VAL A 97 -14.68 26.08 -0.71
N GLY A 98 -13.94 24.98 -0.77
CA GLY A 98 -13.87 24.12 -1.96
C GLY A 98 -15.25 23.57 -2.38
N CYS A 99 -16.08 23.21 -1.39
CA CYS A 99 -17.46 22.81 -1.62
C CYS A 99 -18.33 23.95 -2.17
N GLN A 100 -18.20 25.17 -1.61
CA GLN A 100 -18.93 26.35 -2.08
C GLN A 100 -18.54 26.76 -3.51
N LEU A 101 -17.27 26.54 -3.88
CA LEU A 101 -16.76 26.76 -5.24
C LEU A 101 -17.16 25.66 -6.23
N GLY A 102 -17.81 24.58 -5.76
CA GLY A 102 -18.19 23.44 -6.59
C GLY A 102 -17.02 22.56 -7.04
N LEU A 103 -15.87 22.65 -6.38
CA LEU A 103 -14.70 21.79 -6.67
C LEU A 103 -14.94 20.36 -6.19
N ILE A 104 -15.61 20.22 -5.06
CA ILE A 104 -15.98 18.97 -4.41
C ILE A 104 -17.47 19.01 -4.04
N ALA A 105 -18.11 17.84 -4.00
CA ALA A 105 -19.52 17.70 -3.62
C ALA A 105 -19.70 17.28 -2.16
N GLU A 106 -18.77 16.48 -1.62
CA GLU A 106 -18.85 15.89 -0.29
C GLU A 106 -17.51 16.07 0.43
N TYR A 107 -17.56 16.48 1.70
CA TYR A 107 -16.39 16.55 2.58
C TYR A 107 -16.76 16.25 4.02
N GLN A 108 -15.76 15.84 4.83
CA GLN A 108 -15.94 15.61 6.25
C GLN A 108 -14.64 15.92 7.01
N VAL A 109 -14.77 16.51 8.21
CA VAL A 109 -13.63 16.72 9.11
C VAL A 109 -13.33 15.40 9.81
N GLU A 110 -12.12 14.87 9.63
CA GLU A 110 -11.72 13.58 10.16
C GLU A 110 -10.30 13.60 10.71
N ASN A 111 -10.09 12.84 11.77
CA ASN A 111 -8.74 12.51 12.21
C ASN A 111 -8.29 11.24 11.47
N ALA A 112 -7.26 11.33 10.66
CA ALA A 112 -6.75 10.20 9.88
C ALA A 112 -6.39 8.99 10.76
N GLU A 113 -6.01 9.21 12.03
CA GLU A 113 -5.65 8.14 12.97
C GLU A 113 -6.84 7.52 13.71
N LYS A 114 -8.05 8.05 13.49
CA LYS A 114 -9.32 7.51 13.99
C LYS A 114 -10.48 8.11 13.22
N MET A 115 -10.86 7.46 12.12
CA MET A 115 -11.93 7.93 11.25
C MET A 115 -13.30 7.45 11.74
N THR A 116 -14.35 8.26 11.52
CA THR A 116 -15.72 7.88 11.90
C THR A 116 -16.41 6.92 10.93
N PHE A 117 -15.83 6.70 9.75
CA PHE A 117 -16.40 5.82 8.72
C PHE A 117 -16.38 4.35 9.15
N ALA A 118 -17.35 3.58 8.65
CA ALA A 118 -17.39 2.14 8.81
C ALA A 118 -16.32 1.44 7.94
N ASP A 119 -16.04 0.20 8.26
CA ASP A 119 -15.13 -0.66 7.49
C ASP A 119 -15.60 -0.78 6.03
N ASP A 120 -14.65 -0.85 5.09
CA ASP A 120 -14.91 -1.06 3.66
C ASP A 120 -15.90 -0.08 3.00
N SER A 121 -16.01 1.14 3.54
CA SER A 121 -16.92 2.21 3.06
C SER A 121 -16.51 2.84 1.73
N PHE A 122 -15.24 2.71 1.35
CA PHE A 122 -14.68 3.31 0.13
C PHE A 122 -13.94 2.24 -0.69
N ASP A 123 -14.02 2.29 -2.01
CA ASP A 123 -13.26 1.38 -2.87
C ASP A 123 -11.76 1.65 -2.75
N TYR A 124 -11.38 2.94 -2.80
CA TYR A 124 -10.01 3.41 -2.73
C TYR A 124 -9.85 4.54 -1.71
N VAL A 125 -8.69 4.59 -1.07
CA VAL A 125 -8.30 5.71 -0.20
C VAL A 125 -7.00 6.31 -0.72
N LEU A 126 -6.95 7.62 -0.92
CA LEU A 126 -5.77 8.36 -1.37
C LEU A 126 -5.30 9.29 -0.25
N CYS A 127 -4.03 9.21 0.11
CA CYS A 127 -3.35 10.20 0.95
C CYS A 127 -2.11 10.68 0.19
N LYS A 128 -2.06 11.97 -0.10
CA LYS A 128 -0.98 12.58 -0.88
C LYS A 128 -0.40 13.75 -0.12
N GLU A 129 0.92 13.74 0.03
CA GLU A 129 1.71 14.82 0.64
C GLU A 129 1.19 15.22 2.04
N SER A 130 0.63 14.27 2.79
CA SER A 130 0.02 14.51 4.10
C SER A 130 0.44 13.48 5.13
N TYR A 131 0.63 12.23 4.72
CA TYR A 131 0.95 11.12 5.60
C TYR A 131 2.25 11.35 6.39
N HIS A 132 3.25 11.98 5.75
CA HIS A 132 4.53 12.29 6.39
C HIS A 132 4.44 13.34 7.51
N HIS A 133 3.32 14.06 7.62
CA HIS A 133 3.06 15.05 8.66
C HIS A 133 2.28 14.47 9.84
N PHE A 134 1.77 13.24 9.75
CA PHE A 134 0.93 12.66 10.80
C PHE A 134 1.75 12.32 12.06
N PRO A 135 1.24 12.58 13.28
CA PRO A 135 1.99 12.27 14.49
C PRO A 135 2.11 10.76 14.75
N ARG A 136 1.16 9.94 14.28
CA ARG A 136 1.24 8.46 14.29
C ARG A 136 0.84 7.88 12.93
N PRO A 137 1.71 7.97 11.91
CA PRO A 137 1.38 7.59 10.53
C PRO A 137 0.88 6.16 10.41
N MET A 138 1.52 5.20 11.10
CA MET A 138 1.09 3.80 11.06
C MET A 138 -0.33 3.59 11.59
N LEU A 139 -0.81 4.37 12.57
CA LEU A 139 -2.22 4.28 12.98
C LEU A 139 -3.15 4.80 11.89
N ALA A 140 -2.77 5.89 11.22
CA ALA A 140 -3.52 6.39 10.08
C ALA A 140 -3.54 5.38 8.92
N LEU A 141 -2.43 4.67 8.66
CA LEU A 141 -2.41 3.61 7.66
C LEU A 141 -3.41 2.48 7.99
N TYR A 142 -3.48 2.07 9.25
CA TYR A 142 -4.43 1.05 9.69
C TYR A 142 -5.88 1.52 9.51
N GLU A 143 -6.19 2.77 9.85
CA GLU A 143 -7.52 3.34 9.62
C GLU A 143 -7.85 3.47 8.13
N MET A 144 -6.90 3.92 7.30
CA MET A 144 -7.08 3.96 5.84
C MET A 144 -7.34 2.56 5.27
N LEU A 145 -6.63 1.54 5.72
CA LEU A 145 -6.84 0.15 5.29
C LEU A 145 -8.16 -0.43 5.81
N ARG A 146 -8.63 0.01 6.98
CA ARG A 146 -9.92 -0.38 7.54
C ARG A 146 -11.08 0.14 6.68
N VAL A 147 -11.04 1.42 6.30
CA VAL A 147 -12.13 2.06 5.54
C VAL A 147 -12.06 1.79 4.03
N ALA A 148 -10.87 1.44 3.50
CA ALA A 148 -10.69 1.02 2.11
C ALA A 148 -11.18 -0.42 1.90
N ARG A 149 -11.83 -0.71 0.77
CA ARG A 149 -12.24 -2.04 0.32
C ARG A 149 -11.20 -2.68 -0.58
N LYS A 150 -10.66 -1.92 -1.54
CA LYS A 150 -9.76 -2.46 -2.59
C LYS A 150 -8.31 -2.08 -2.39
N ALA A 151 -8.01 -0.80 -2.16
CA ALA A 151 -6.62 -0.37 -1.93
C ALA A 151 -6.49 0.98 -1.23
N VAL A 152 -5.32 1.16 -0.58
CA VAL A 152 -4.83 2.46 -0.10
C VAL A 152 -3.69 2.92 -1.01
N ILE A 153 -3.70 4.20 -1.38
CA ILE A 153 -2.68 4.84 -2.19
C ILE A 153 -2.02 5.95 -1.37
N LEU A 154 -0.70 5.87 -1.21
CA LEU A 154 0.11 6.91 -0.60
C LEU A 154 1.01 7.54 -1.65
N ILE A 155 0.97 8.86 -1.80
CA ILE A 155 1.92 9.60 -2.66
C ILE A 155 2.73 10.52 -1.76
N GLU A 156 3.95 10.10 -1.43
CA GLU A 156 4.70 10.68 -0.32
C GLU A 156 6.21 10.75 -0.62
N PRO A 157 6.97 11.57 0.11
CA PRO A 157 8.42 11.60 0.04
C PRO A 157 9.01 10.22 0.40
N LEU A 158 9.99 9.79 -0.38
CA LEU A 158 10.73 8.55 -0.16
C LEU A 158 11.95 8.80 0.74
N ASP A 159 12.22 7.88 1.68
CA ASP A 159 13.33 8.02 2.62
C ASP A 159 14.70 8.08 1.88
N PRO A 160 15.44 9.21 1.97
CA PRO A 160 16.73 9.36 1.29
C PRO A 160 17.87 8.57 1.95
N SER A 161 17.65 8.03 3.15
CA SER A 161 18.67 7.32 3.92
C SER A 161 18.75 5.83 3.58
N ILE A 162 17.73 5.25 2.94
CA ILE A 162 17.71 3.83 2.57
C ILE A 162 18.32 3.67 1.17
N PRO A 163 19.60 3.27 1.06
CA PRO A 163 20.26 3.15 -0.24
C PRO A 163 19.70 1.94 -0.98
N GLY A 164 19.44 2.07 -2.28
CA GLY A 164 19.13 0.89 -3.07
C GLY A 164 17.74 0.31 -2.84
N GLU A 165 16.74 1.11 -2.44
CA GLU A 165 15.38 0.94 -2.97
C GLU A 165 15.37 1.23 -4.49
N SER A 166 16.34 0.62 -5.21
CA SER A 166 16.49 0.60 -6.66
C SER A 166 15.45 -0.37 -7.17
N LEU A 167 14.23 0.09 -7.04
CA LEU A 167 13.02 -0.46 -7.60
C LEU A 167 13.22 -0.63 -9.14
N SER A 168 14.04 0.18 -9.79
CA SER A 168 14.52 -0.09 -11.16
C SER A 168 15.77 -0.96 -11.19
N GLY A 169 15.77 -2.04 -11.99
CA GLY A 169 16.96 -2.83 -12.28
C GLY A 169 18.11 -1.94 -12.73
N SER A 170 19.18 -1.91 -11.93
CA SER A 170 20.32 -1.02 -12.17
C SER A 170 20.99 -1.40 -13.49
N ARG A 171 20.93 -0.53 -14.50
CA ARG A 171 21.73 -0.69 -15.72
C ARG A 171 23.20 -0.64 -15.29
N LYS A 172 23.93 -1.75 -15.45
CA LYS A 172 25.37 -1.80 -15.17
C LYS A 172 26.08 -0.81 -16.10
N LEU A 173 26.78 0.16 -15.49
CA LEU A 173 27.61 1.11 -16.21
C LEU A 173 29.08 0.72 -16.15
N ASN A 174 29.82 1.12 -17.18
CA ASN A 174 31.27 0.96 -17.22
C ASN A 174 31.92 2.02 -16.31
N GLU A 175 32.51 1.58 -15.20
CA GLU A 175 33.13 2.43 -14.16
C GLU A 175 34.30 3.29 -14.69
N ASN A 176 34.80 2.96 -15.89
CA ASN A 176 35.91 3.66 -16.52
C ASN A 176 35.50 4.92 -17.33
N ASP A 177 34.20 5.22 -17.51
CA ASP A 177 33.78 6.44 -18.22
C ASP A 177 34.00 7.69 -17.34
N SER A 178 34.78 8.65 -17.84
CA SER A 178 35.03 9.94 -17.16
C SER A 178 33.75 10.74 -16.86
N ARG A 179 32.70 10.58 -17.67
CA ARG A 179 31.37 11.20 -17.46
C ARG A 179 30.66 10.56 -16.28
N PHE A 180 30.82 9.25 -16.07
CA PHE A 180 30.27 8.53 -14.93
C PHE A 180 30.85 9.04 -13.61
N LYS A 181 32.18 9.25 -13.55
CA LYS A 181 32.84 9.80 -12.35
C LYS A 181 32.30 11.19 -11.97
N LYS A 182 32.00 12.05 -12.96
CA LYS A 182 31.39 13.37 -12.72
C LYS A 182 29.95 13.24 -12.19
N LEU A 183 29.14 12.36 -12.78
CA LEU A 183 27.76 12.10 -12.34
C LEU A 183 27.73 11.51 -10.93
N LEU A 184 28.58 10.53 -10.63
CA LEU A 184 28.71 9.92 -9.30
C LEU A 184 29.11 10.95 -8.24
N LYS A 185 30.10 11.81 -8.52
CA LYS A 185 30.48 12.88 -7.59
C LYS A 185 29.31 13.82 -7.29
N ARG A 186 28.54 14.18 -8.31
CA ARG A 186 27.35 15.03 -8.17
C ARG A 186 26.26 14.32 -7.38
N ALA A 187 25.99 13.05 -7.67
CA ALA A 187 25.01 12.26 -6.93
C ALA A 187 25.38 12.14 -5.45
N ASN A 188 26.64 11.84 -5.12
CA ASN A 188 27.13 11.77 -3.75
C ASN A 188 26.95 13.09 -2.98
N GLN A 189 27.14 14.24 -3.64
CA GLN A 189 26.89 15.55 -3.02
C GLN A 189 25.41 15.74 -2.70
N ILE A 190 24.52 15.38 -3.63
CA ILE A 190 23.06 15.47 -3.45
C ILE A 190 22.62 14.52 -2.32
N THR A 191 23.02 13.26 -2.36
CA THR A 191 22.69 12.26 -1.32
C THR A 191 23.15 12.70 0.06
N LYS A 192 24.36 13.27 0.17
CA LYS A 192 24.87 13.80 1.45
C LYS A 192 24.03 14.96 1.98
N GLN A 193 23.49 15.81 1.09
CA GLN A 193 22.60 16.89 1.48
C GLN A 193 21.23 16.36 1.92
N GLU A 194 20.63 15.44 1.16
CA GLU A 194 19.30 14.87 1.43
C GLU A 194 19.30 14.05 2.74
N ARG A 195 20.35 13.27 3.00
CA ARG A 195 20.47 12.51 4.26
C ARG A 195 20.56 13.39 5.50
N ARG A 196 21.06 14.63 5.39
CA ARG A 196 21.03 15.59 6.51
C ARG A 196 19.62 16.04 6.86
N GLN A 197 18.66 15.85 5.95
CA GLN A 197 17.25 16.17 6.14
C GLN A 197 16.44 14.93 6.58
N SER A 198 17.08 13.75 6.65
CA SER A 198 16.45 12.54 7.20
C SER A 198 16.29 12.63 8.71
N ASN A 199 15.26 11.95 9.22
CA ASN A 199 14.92 11.91 10.63
C ASN A 199 14.74 13.30 11.29
N THR A 200 14.10 14.22 10.57
CA THR A 200 13.83 15.58 11.03
C THR A 200 12.44 15.70 11.64
N PHE A 201 12.22 16.82 12.33
CA PHE A 201 10.94 17.17 12.94
C PHE A 201 10.43 18.48 12.36
N GLU A 202 9.13 18.59 12.26
CA GLU A 202 8.45 19.85 11.95
C GLU A 202 8.54 20.83 13.12
N ILE A 203 8.23 22.10 12.85
CA ILE A 203 8.19 23.14 13.88
C ILE A 203 7.24 22.77 15.02
N ILE A 204 6.11 22.14 14.68
CA ILE A 204 5.08 21.73 15.65
C ILE A 204 5.43 20.44 16.41
N GLY A 205 6.55 19.79 16.06
CA GLY A 205 7.11 18.64 16.78
C GLY A 205 6.74 17.27 16.22
N ASN A 206 6.04 17.17 15.09
CA ASN A 206 5.83 15.88 14.43
C ASN A 206 7.12 15.42 13.75
N TYR A 207 7.35 14.10 13.76
CA TYR A 207 8.41 13.50 12.97
C TYR A 207 8.02 13.50 11.49
N VAL A 208 8.92 13.95 10.62
CA VAL A 208 8.69 13.93 9.16
C VAL A 208 8.86 12.50 8.67
N TYR A 209 7.74 11.79 8.54
CA TYR A 209 7.72 10.36 8.22
C TYR A 209 7.79 10.09 6.72
N THR A 210 9.01 10.06 6.18
CA THR A 210 9.26 9.65 4.80
C THR A 210 9.09 8.14 4.62
N LEU A 211 8.50 7.70 3.51
CA LEU A 211 8.19 6.29 3.28
C LEU A 211 9.42 5.43 2.97
N SER A 212 9.37 4.18 3.41
CA SER A 212 10.20 3.08 2.91
C SER A 212 9.33 2.01 2.28
N ALA A 213 9.66 1.58 1.05
CA ALA A 213 8.98 0.45 0.42
C ALA A 213 9.14 -0.83 1.25
N ARG A 214 10.30 -1.06 1.88
CA ARG A 214 10.52 -2.25 2.70
C ARG A 214 9.73 -2.24 4.00
N GLU A 215 9.56 -1.08 4.62
CA GLU A 215 8.74 -0.94 5.82
C GLU A 215 7.27 -1.23 5.50
N MET A 216 6.74 -0.62 4.44
CA MET A 216 5.36 -0.80 4.02
C MET A 216 5.08 -2.23 3.53
N GLU A 217 6.04 -2.88 2.88
CA GLU A 217 5.95 -4.30 2.54
C GLU A 217 5.76 -5.17 3.79
N LYS A 218 6.56 -4.94 4.84
CA LYS A 218 6.45 -5.70 6.09
C LYS A 218 5.14 -5.41 6.81
N ALA A 219 4.68 -4.15 6.81
CA ALA A 219 3.39 -3.78 7.37
C ALA A 219 2.25 -4.52 6.64
N ALA A 220 2.25 -4.49 5.31
CA ALA A 220 1.25 -5.18 4.49
C ALA A 220 1.26 -6.70 4.71
N ILE A 221 2.45 -7.34 4.74
CA ILE A 221 2.59 -8.77 5.06
C ILE A 221 2.05 -9.08 6.46
N GLY A 222 2.40 -8.27 7.46
CA GLY A 222 1.94 -8.43 8.84
C GLY A 222 0.42 -8.33 8.98
N MET A 223 -0.23 -7.60 8.07
CA MET A 223 -1.68 -7.48 7.97
C MET A 223 -2.32 -8.56 7.08
N GLY A 224 -1.53 -9.46 6.49
CA GLY A 224 -2.03 -10.51 5.59
C GLY A 224 -2.51 -10.01 4.23
N LEU A 225 -2.06 -8.83 3.80
CA LEU A 225 -2.50 -8.23 2.53
C LEU A 225 -1.84 -8.93 1.33
N PRO A 226 -2.57 -9.10 0.21
CA PRO A 226 -2.12 -9.98 -0.88
C PRO A 226 -1.09 -9.37 -1.83
N ALA A 227 -1.03 -8.05 -1.95
CA ALA A 227 -0.16 -7.40 -2.92
C ALA A 227 0.15 -5.94 -2.56
N MET A 228 1.26 -5.45 -3.11
CA MET A 228 1.64 -4.05 -3.06
C MET A 228 2.24 -3.62 -4.41
N ALA A 229 2.11 -2.36 -4.77
CA ALA A 229 2.83 -1.76 -5.87
C ALA A 229 3.54 -0.47 -5.45
N ALA A 230 4.71 -0.20 -6.03
CA ALA A 230 5.44 1.04 -5.79
C ALA A 230 5.94 1.64 -7.12
N LYS A 231 5.65 2.93 -7.33
CA LYS A 231 6.14 3.73 -8.47
C LYS A 231 6.97 4.88 -7.92
N PRO A 232 8.30 4.75 -7.87
CA PRO A 232 9.17 5.84 -7.46
C PRO A 232 9.31 6.85 -8.60
N PHE A 233 9.41 8.14 -8.27
CA PHE A 233 9.59 9.20 -9.26
C PHE A 233 10.29 10.44 -8.68
N ASN A 234 10.84 11.30 -9.54
CA ASN A 234 11.41 12.59 -9.11
C ASN A 234 10.39 13.73 -9.28
N SER A 235 10.24 14.53 -8.22
CA SER A 235 9.40 15.72 -8.20
C SER A 235 10.10 16.87 -7.50
N CYS A 236 11.03 17.51 -8.20
CA CYS A 236 11.77 18.66 -7.67
C CYS A 236 10.86 19.87 -7.48
N TYR A 237 10.79 20.36 -6.24
CA TYR A 237 10.18 21.64 -5.91
C TYR A 237 11.16 22.80 -6.16
N VAL A 238 10.63 23.94 -6.59
CA VAL A 238 11.33 25.23 -6.66
C VAL A 238 10.36 26.29 -6.18
N SER A 239 10.78 27.16 -5.27
CA SER A 239 9.92 28.24 -4.77
C SER A 239 9.47 29.19 -5.89
N GLY A 240 8.20 29.61 -5.84
CA GLY A 240 7.58 30.56 -6.76
C GLY A 240 6.82 29.91 -7.92
N ILE A 241 6.77 28.57 -7.95
CA ILE A 241 6.06 27.83 -9.00
C ILE A 241 4.55 28.01 -8.92
N GLU A 242 4.05 28.37 -7.74
CA GLU A 242 2.66 28.64 -7.47
C GLU A 242 2.13 29.84 -8.26
N TYR A 243 3.02 30.76 -8.64
CA TYR A 243 2.65 32.04 -9.24
C TYR A 243 3.03 32.15 -10.73
N GLU A 244 3.96 31.33 -11.22
CA GLU A 244 4.40 31.37 -12.62
C GLU A 244 3.48 30.52 -13.50
N LYS A 245 3.02 31.06 -14.65
CA LYS A 245 2.19 30.33 -15.62
C LYS A 245 2.99 29.21 -16.32
N LYS A 246 2.35 28.09 -16.65
CA LYS A 246 3.01 26.89 -17.24
C LYS A 246 3.15 26.92 -18.77
N ASP A 247 3.56 28.04 -19.35
CA ASP A 247 3.80 28.16 -20.79
C ASP A 247 5.26 27.92 -21.20
N ASP A 248 5.54 27.94 -22.51
CA ASP A 248 6.88 27.67 -23.07
C ASP A 248 7.94 28.73 -22.70
N SER A 249 7.51 29.93 -22.30
CA SER A 249 8.42 30.99 -21.87
C SER A 249 8.89 30.79 -20.43
N SER A 250 8.13 30.02 -19.63
CA SER A 250 8.37 29.76 -18.21
C SER A 250 9.82 29.32 -17.94
N LYS A 251 10.49 30.10 -17.10
CA LYS A 251 11.86 29.80 -16.65
C LYS A 251 11.83 28.74 -15.55
N LEU A 252 10.85 28.80 -14.65
CA LEU A 252 10.72 27.83 -13.56
C LEU A 252 10.32 26.44 -14.09
N LEU A 253 9.42 26.35 -15.07
CA LEU A 253 9.05 25.08 -15.69
C LEU A 253 10.25 24.41 -16.35
N ARG A 254 11.02 25.16 -17.16
CA ARG A 254 12.26 24.66 -17.78
C ARG A 254 13.28 24.20 -16.74
N LYS A 255 13.44 24.97 -15.65
CA LYS A 255 14.35 24.64 -14.54
C LYS A 255 13.94 23.34 -13.84
N ILE A 256 12.66 23.16 -13.52
CA ILE A 256 12.16 21.94 -12.86
C ILE A 256 12.27 20.74 -13.78
N ARG A 257 11.87 20.86 -15.05
CA ARG A 257 12.02 19.78 -16.05
C ARG A 257 13.47 19.33 -16.17
N GLY A 258 14.41 20.27 -16.28
CA GLY A 258 15.85 19.96 -16.33
C GLY A 258 16.38 19.29 -15.06
N LYS A 259 15.93 19.74 -13.87
CA LYS A 259 16.28 19.09 -12.60
C LYS A 259 15.75 17.65 -12.52
N ASN A 260 14.47 17.45 -12.82
CA ASN A 260 13.85 16.12 -12.81
C ASN A 260 14.54 15.20 -13.82
N PHE A 261 14.77 15.66 -15.05
CA PHE A 261 15.46 14.86 -16.07
C PHE A 261 16.85 14.39 -15.62
N LEU A 262 17.65 15.28 -15.01
CA LEU A 262 18.95 14.90 -14.48
C LEU A 262 18.81 13.86 -13.35
N ARG A 263 17.86 14.05 -12.43
CA ARG A 263 17.63 13.09 -11.34
C ARG A 263 17.12 11.75 -11.84
N ASP A 264 16.25 11.74 -12.85
CA ASP A 264 15.73 10.52 -13.46
C ASP A 264 16.86 9.71 -14.07
N ILE A 265 17.82 10.36 -14.76
CA ILE A 265 19.04 9.71 -15.24
C ILE A 265 19.85 9.13 -14.08
N LEU A 266 20.15 9.92 -13.05
CA LEU A 266 20.95 9.45 -11.91
C LEU A 266 20.27 8.27 -11.18
N SER A 267 18.95 8.32 -11.03
CA SER A 267 18.16 7.30 -10.33
C SER A 267 18.06 6.02 -11.16
N ALA A 268 17.86 6.12 -12.48
CA ALA A 268 17.83 4.96 -13.38
C ALA A 268 19.15 4.17 -13.42
N TYR A 269 20.27 4.83 -13.09
CA TYR A 269 21.59 4.19 -12.94
C TYR A 269 21.92 3.81 -11.49
N GLY A 270 20.98 3.94 -10.55
CA GLY A 270 21.18 3.60 -9.14
C GLY A 270 22.14 4.54 -8.39
N LEU A 271 22.45 5.72 -8.96
CA LEU A 271 23.35 6.69 -8.34
C LEU A 271 22.65 7.57 -7.29
N LEU A 272 21.33 7.70 -7.40
CA LEU A 272 20.51 8.55 -6.54
C LEU A 272 19.18 7.86 -6.23
N ASN A 273 18.64 8.10 -5.04
CA ASN A 273 17.28 7.69 -4.73
C ASN A 273 16.28 8.64 -5.42
N TYR A 274 15.13 8.08 -5.79
CA TYR A 274 13.98 8.89 -6.16
C TYR A 274 13.49 9.72 -4.96
N GLN A 275 12.88 10.87 -5.22
CA GLN A 275 12.41 11.77 -4.16
C GLN A 275 11.05 11.40 -3.60
N MET A 276 10.21 10.82 -4.46
CA MET A 276 8.81 10.53 -4.18
C MET A 276 8.51 9.07 -4.52
N VAL A 277 7.45 8.54 -3.93
CA VAL A 277 6.88 7.26 -4.31
C VAL A 277 5.37 7.33 -4.28
N SER A 278 4.73 6.75 -5.30
CA SER A 278 3.33 6.34 -5.22
C SER A 278 3.29 4.88 -4.82
N MET A 279 2.73 4.59 -3.65
CA MET A 279 2.63 3.25 -3.10
C MET A 279 1.17 2.84 -3.02
N VAL A 280 0.85 1.68 -3.60
CA VAL A 280 -0.49 1.10 -3.59
C VAL A 280 -0.44 -0.16 -2.74
N ILE A 281 -1.20 -0.20 -1.67
CA ILE A 281 -1.36 -1.38 -0.82
C ILE A 281 -2.73 -1.97 -1.14
N PHE A 282 -2.75 -3.16 -1.73
CA PHE A 282 -3.98 -3.80 -2.18
C PHE A 282 -4.55 -4.70 -1.08
N LYS A 283 -5.88 -4.67 -0.90
CA LYS A 283 -6.65 -5.63 -0.10
C LYS A 283 -7.10 -6.85 -0.91
N GLU A 284 -7.20 -6.69 -2.23
CA GLU A 284 -7.46 -7.77 -3.17
C GLU A 284 -6.31 -7.89 -4.17
N ALA A 285 -5.89 -9.11 -4.46
CA ALA A 285 -4.77 -9.32 -5.38
C ALA A 285 -5.17 -8.86 -6.80
N PRO A 286 -4.46 -7.92 -7.44
CA PRO A 286 -4.70 -7.62 -8.84
C PRO A 286 -4.47 -8.87 -9.71
N ASP A 287 -5.28 -9.00 -10.76
CA ASP A 287 -5.08 -10.02 -11.78
C ASP A 287 -3.80 -9.77 -12.60
N ASP A 288 -3.35 -10.78 -13.35
CA ASP A 288 -2.08 -10.70 -14.09
C ASP A 288 -2.09 -9.59 -15.15
N LYS A 289 -3.25 -9.34 -15.78
CA LYS A 289 -3.42 -8.25 -16.74
C LYS A 289 -3.19 -6.90 -16.07
N ARG A 290 -3.80 -6.66 -14.90
CA ARG A 290 -3.67 -5.43 -14.14
C ARG A 290 -2.25 -5.25 -13.60
N MET A 291 -1.62 -6.32 -13.12
CA MET A 291 -0.22 -6.24 -12.71
C MET A 291 0.68 -5.82 -13.88
N GLN A 292 0.43 -6.33 -15.08
CA GLN A 292 1.16 -5.94 -16.28
C GLN A 292 0.90 -4.47 -16.67
N GLU A 293 -0.35 -4.02 -16.63
CA GLU A 293 -0.73 -2.60 -16.88
C GLU A 293 -0.06 -1.64 -15.89
N LEU A 294 -0.02 -1.97 -14.60
CA LEU A 294 0.69 -1.17 -13.61
C LEU A 294 2.20 -1.17 -13.91
N THR A 295 2.76 -2.31 -14.29
CA THR A 295 4.18 -2.45 -14.61
C THR A 295 4.58 -1.61 -15.82
N THR A 296 3.77 -1.58 -16.89
CA THR A 296 4.02 -0.73 -18.06
C THR A 296 3.94 0.76 -17.73
N GLN A 297 3.17 1.12 -16.71
CA GLN A 297 3.07 2.47 -16.16
C GLN A 297 4.19 2.82 -15.16
N GLY A 298 5.17 1.94 -14.97
CA GLY A 298 6.35 2.17 -14.12
C GLY A 298 6.19 1.79 -12.66
N TYR A 299 5.08 1.13 -12.28
CA TYR A 299 4.99 0.48 -10.98
C TYR A 299 5.81 -0.80 -10.94
N GLN A 300 6.30 -1.14 -9.77
CA GLN A 300 6.69 -2.51 -9.48
C GLN A 300 5.66 -3.13 -8.58
N VAL A 301 5.02 -4.16 -9.12
CA VAL A 301 3.97 -4.88 -8.43
C VAL A 301 4.58 -6.13 -7.82
N LYS A 302 4.27 -6.38 -6.55
CA LYS A 302 4.72 -7.52 -5.78
C LYS A 302 3.51 -8.23 -5.19
N ARG A 303 3.35 -9.51 -5.52
CA ARG A 303 2.50 -10.41 -4.74
C ARG A 303 3.19 -10.68 -3.40
N LEU A 304 2.46 -10.51 -2.31
CA LEU A 304 2.99 -10.69 -0.97
C LEU A 304 2.74 -12.13 -0.50
N PRO A 305 3.64 -12.71 0.31
CA PRO A 305 3.42 -14.02 0.88
C PRO A 305 2.17 -14.01 1.75
N GLN A 306 1.32 -15.02 1.59
CA GLN A 306 0.16 -15.22 2.44
C GLN A 306 0.55 -15.99 3.69
N SER A 307 -0.19 -15.77 4.77
CA SER A 307 -0.07 -16.61 5.96
C SER A 307 -0.38 -18.07 5.59
N PRO A 308 0.46 -19.04 5.95
CA PRO A 308 0.15 -20.46 5.78
C PRO A 308 -1.12 -20.90 6.51
N LEU A 309 -1.58 -20.11 7.48
CA LEU A 309 -2.83 -20.34 8.21
C LEU A 309 -4.07 -19.80 7.49
N LEU A 310 -3.92 -18.96 6.46
CA LEU A 310 -5.05 -18.30 5.80
C LEU A 310 -6.07 -19.31 5.27
N ARG A 311 -5.60 -20.32 4.52
CA ARG A 311 -6.46 -21.39 4.00
C ARG A 311 -7.12 -22.23 5.10
N ILE A 312 -6.44 -22.40 6.23
CA ILE A 312 -7.01 -23.09 7.39
C ILE A 312 -8.14 -22.26 7.98
N THR A 313 -7.94 -20.95 8.14
CA THR A 313 -8.97 -20.04 8.65
C THR A 313 -10.18 -19.93 7.73
N GLU A 314 -9.97 -19.89 6.40
CA GLU A 314 -11.05 -19.90 5.40
C GLU A 314 -11.85 -21.21 5.39
N ALA A 315 -11.22 -22.32 5.78
CA ALA A 315 -11.86 -23.62 5.89
C ALA A 315 -12.74 -23.76 7.15
N LEU A 316 -12.52 -22.95 8.20
CA LEU A 316 -13.20 -23.13 9.49
C LEU A 316 -14.73 -23.17 9.40
N PRO A 317 -15.41 -22.28 8.63
CA PRO A 317 -16.86 -22.34 8.50
C PRO A 317 -17.33 -23.64 7.85
N LYS A 318 -16.52 -24.26 6.98
CA LYS A 318 -16.84 -25.49 6.25
C LYS A 318 -16.64 -26.76 7.08
N VAL A 319 -15.82 -26.68 8.12
CA VAL A 319 -15.45 -27.80 9.00
C VAL A 319 -16.51 -28.11 10.05
N THR A 320 -17.37 -27.14 10.38
CA THR A 320 -18.34 -27.28 11.47
C THR A 320 -19.31 -28.43 11.21
N GLY A 321 -19.41 -29.37 12.17
CA GLY A 321 -20.27 -30.55 12.06
C GLY A 321 -19.72 -31.68 11.18
N LYS A 322 -18.54 -31.53 10.58
CA LYS A 322 -17.90 -32.56 9.76
C LYS A 322 -16.84 -33.33 10.56
N ARG A 323 -16.56 -34.57 10.14
CA ARG A 323 -15.36 -35.28 10.60
C ARG A 323 -14.16 -34.74 9.84
N VAL A 324 -13.06 -34.51 10.54
CA VAL A 324 -11.87 -33.86 9.98
C VAL A 324 -10.71 -34.82 9.88
N PHE A 325 -10.05 -34.81 8.73
CA PHE A 325 -8.89 -35.64 8.42
C PHE A 325 -7.73 -34.78 7.92
N ILE A 326 -6.51 -35.29 8.07
CA ILE A 326 -5.31 -34.67 7.48
C ILE A 326 -4.71 -35.65 6.49
N PHE A 327 -4.68 -35.29 5.20
CA PHE A 327 -4.04 -36.10 4.17
C PHE A 327 -2.56 -35.75 4.08
N GLY A 328 -1.72 -36.63 4.62
CA GLY A 328 -0.27 -36.54 4.67
C GLY A 328 0.26 -36.79 6.08
N ALA A 329 0.72 -38.00 6.37
CA ALA A 329 1.29 -38.36 7.68
C ALA A 329 2.81 -38.03 7.74
N GLY A 330 3.18 -36.83 7.31
CA GLY A 330 4.56 -36.32 7.27
C GLY A 330 4.86 -35.29 8.36
N SER A 331 6.02 -34.64 8.29
CA SER A 331 6.36 -33.49 9.16
C SER A 331 5.36 -32.35 9.00
N PHE A 332 4.89 -32.09 7.77
CA PHE A 332 3.89 -31.06 7.49
C PHE A 332 2.53 -31.39 8.13
N GLY A 333 2.04 -32.63 7.96
CA GLY A 333 0.82 -33.09 8.64
C GLY A 333 0.87 -32.92 10.17
N LYS A 334 2.02 -33.18 10.81
CA LYS A 334 2.19 -32.93 12.25
C LYS A 334 1.99 -31.46 12.62
N HIS A 335 2.44 -30.53 11.77
CA HIS A 335 2.23 -29.10 11.98
C HIS A 335 0.76 -28.73 11.85
N ILE A 336 0.09 -29.20 10.79
CA ILE A 336 -1.36 -28.96 10.60
C ILE A 336 -2.16 -29.54 11.77
N PHE A 337 -1.83 -30.73 12.27
CA PHE A 337 -2.47 -31.31 13.44
C PHE A 337 -2.32 -30.44 14.69
N ARG A 338 -1.14 -29.87 14.93
CA ARG A 338 -0.94 -28.93 16.07
C ARG A 338 -1.79 -27.68 15.93
N VAL A 339 -1.88 -27.12 14.72
CA VAL A 339 -2.75 -25.95 14.44
C VAL A 339 -4.21 -26.29 14.68
N LEU A 340 -4.73 -27.37 14.09
CA LEU A 340 -6.11 -27.80 14.27
C LEU A 340 -6.43 -28.09 15.74
N LYS A 341 -5.48 -28.67 16.49
CA LYS A 341 -5.60 -28.89 17.94
C LYS A 341 -5.71 -27.57 18.72
N ILE A 342 -4.91 -26.55 18.38
CA ILE A 342 -5.03 -25.20 18.99
C ILE A 342 -6.40 -24.58 18.70
N LEU A 343 -6.94 -24.83 17.51
CA LEU A 343 -8.28 -24.38 17.09
C LEU A 343 -9.42 -25.26 17.64
N ASN A 344 -9.12 -26.24 18.51
CA ASN A 344 -10.07 -27.20 19.07
C ASN A 344 -10.86 -28.01 18.00
N ILE A 345 -10.24 -28.27 16.86
CA ILE A 345 -10.81 -29.10 15.80
C ILE A 345 -10.37 -30.56 16.00
N PRO A 346 -11.32 -31.49 16.26
CA PRO A 346 -10.98 -32.89 16.45
C PRO A 346 -10.63 -33.56 15.12
N VAL A 347 -9.39 -34.02 15.00
CA VAL A 347 -8.90 -34.78 13.83
C VAL A 347 -9.09 -36.27 14.10
N GLN A 348 -9.80 -36.96 13.20
CA GLN A 348 -10.10 -38.39 13.33
C GLN A 348 -8.88 -39.26 13.01
N ALA A 349 -8.25 -39.01 11.87
CA ALA A 349 -7.07 -39.75 11.42
C ALA A 349 -6.18 -38.91 10.50
N PHE A 350 -4.93 -39.34 10.37
CA PHE A 350 -4.11 -39.01 9.22
C PHE A 350 -4.41 -39.98 8.08
N ILE A 351 -4.48 -39.47 6.85
CA ILE A 351 -4.56 -40.29 5.64
C ILE A 351 -3.19 -40.30 4.96
N ASP A 352 -2.68 -41.47 4.59
CA ASP A 352 -1.42 -41.61 3.84
C ASP A 352 -1.50 -42.75 2.83
N ASN A 353 -0.97 -42.53 1.63
CA ASN A 353 -0.94 -43.54 0.57
C ASN A 353 0.10 -44.64 0.85
N ASN A 354 1.10 -44.38 1.70
CA ASN A 354 2.17 -45.34 2.00
C ASN A 354 1.65 -46.53 2.83
N PRO A 355 1.64 -47.76 2.28
CA PRO A 355 1.16 -48.94 3.01
C PRO A 355 1.95 -49.24 4.29
N ALA A 356 3.24 -48.87 4.33
CA ALA A 356 4.10 -49.13 5.48
C ALA A 356 3.69 -48.35 6.74
N LYS A 357 2.94 -47.25 6.59
CA LYS A 357 2.48 -46.43 7.73
C LYS A 357 1.10 -46.84 8.25
N ARG A 358 0.41 -47.78 7.59
CA ARG A 358 -0.98 -48.14 7.93
C ARG A 358 -1.04 -48.79 9.31
N GLY A 359 -2.00 -48.35 10.13
CA GLY A 359 -2.20 -48.88 11.48
C GLY A 359 -1.21 -48.35 12.53
N GLU A 360 -0.22 -47.55 12.11
CA GLU A 360 0.58 -46.76 13.05
C GLU A 360 -0.23 -45.59 13.62
N ARG A 361 0.22 -45.04 14.74
CA ARG A 361 -0.35 -43.81 15.31
C ARG A 361 0.66 -42.68 15.21
N LEU A 362 0.19 -41.53 14.73
CA LEU A 362 0.97 -40.30 14.66
C LEU A 362 0.34 -39.26 15.57
N MET A 363 1.12 -38.69 16.47
CA MET A 363 0.61 -37.70 17.45
C MET A 363 -0.58 -38.22 18.28
N GLY A 364 -0.71 -39.55 18.44
CA GLY A 364 -1.79 -40.20 19.19
C GLY A 364 -3.04 -40.56 18.36
N ILE A 365 -3.14 -40.14 17.10
CA ILE A 365 -4.24 -40.47 16.19
C ILE A 365 -3.81 -41.49 15.12
N PRO A 366 -4.71 -42.35 14.62
CA PRO A 366 -4.35 -43.39 13.66
C PRO A 366 -3.92 -42.82 12.29
N ILE A 367 -3.08 -43.57 11.57
CA ILE A 367 -2.81 -43.39 10.15
C ILE A 367 -3.60 -44.44 9.36
N GLU A 368 -4.46 -43.96 8.47
CA GLU A 368 -5.36 -44.74 7.65
C GLU A 368 -5.11 -44.53 6.16
N GLN A 369 -5.75 -45.38 5.35
CA GLN A 369 -5.70 -45.30 3.90
C GLN A 369 -6.86 -44.45 3.36
N PRO A 370 -6.76 -43.91 2.13
CA PRO A 370 -7.80 -43.04 1.57
C PRO A 370 -9.21 -43.64 1.52
N ALA A 371 -9.32 -44.97 1.45
CA ALA A 371 -10.60 -45.68 1.45
C ALA A 371 -11.39 -45.57 2.78
N ALA A 372 -10.79 -45.01 3.84
CA ALA A 372 -11.48 -44.73 5.09
C ALA A 372 -12.30 -43.42 5.06
N LEU A 373 -12.09 -42.58 4.04
CA LEU A 373 -12.83 -41.33 3.87
C LEU A 373 -14.24 -41.62 3.33
N GLU A 374 -15.23 -40.91 3.85
CA GLU A 374 -16.63 -41.01 3.45
C GLU A 374 -17.17 -39.65 2.97
N PRO A 375 -18.24 -39.64 2.15
CA PRO A 375 -18.92 -38.41 1.78
C PRO A 375 -19.35 -37.60 3.02
N GLY A 376 -19.03 -36.30 3.04
CA GLY A 376 -19.30 -35.40 4.16
C GLY A 376 -18.10 -35.15 5.09
N ASP A 377 -16.99 -35.87 4.91
CA ASP A 377 -15.74 -35.58 5.58
C ASP A 377 -15.09 -34.28 5.07
N TYR A 378 -14.25 -33.67 5.90
CA TYR A 378 -13.42 -32.54 5.53
C TYR A 378 -11.94 -32.87 5.62
N ILE A 379 -11.18 -32.58 4.56
CA ILE A 379 -9.79 -33.01 4.44
C ILE A 379 -8.84 -31.83 4.33
N PHE A 380 -7.87 -31.75 5.24
CA PHE A 380 -6.71 -30.86 5.10
C PHE A 380 -5.56 -31.59 4.42
N ILE A 381 -5.21 -31.20 3.20
CA ILE A 381 -4.10 -31.79 2.45
C ILE A 381 -2.79 -31.15 2.93
N ALA A 382 -1.94 -31.95 3.56
CA ALA A 382 -0.70 -31.53 4.21
C ALA A 382 0.50 -32.35 3.71
N SER A 383 0.81 -32.23 2.41
CA SER A 383 1.86 -33.00 1.74
C SER A 383 2.53 -32.20 0.62
N SER A 384 3.79 -32.51 0.31
CA SER A 384 4.50 -32.00 -0.88
C SER A 384 3.88 -32.49 -2.20
N TRP A 385 3.05 -33.55 -2.14
CA TRP A 385 2.30 -34.10 -3.27
C TRP A 385 0.87 -33.54 -3.34
N GLY A 386 0.69 -32.30 -2.91
CA GLY A 386 -0.63 -31.70 -2.68
C GLY A 386 -1.58 -31.75 -3.87
N GLU A 387 -1.12 -31.36 -5.07
CA GLU A 387 -1.95 -31.40 -6.29
C GLU A 387 -2.35 -32.84 -6.68
N ALA A 388 -1.41 -33.80 -6.59
CA ALA A 388 -1.72 -35.20 -6.87
C ALA A 388 -2.75 -35.78 -5.89
N ILE A 389 -2.70 -35.36 -4.62
CA ILE A 389 -3.69 -35.76 -3.60
C ILE A 389 -5.04 -35.09 -3.87
N ARG A 390 -5.04 -33.83 -4.31
CA ARG A 390 -6.27 -33.14 -4.74
C ARG A 390 -6.94 -33.90 -5.88
N ASP A 391 -6.20 -34.24 -6.94
CA ASP A 391 -6.72 -35.04 -8.05
C ASP A 391 -7.23 -36.42 -7.58
N GLN A 392 -6.54 -37.04 -6.63
CA GLN A 392 -6.98 -38.29 -6.02
C GLN A 392 -8.32 -38.15 -5.30
N LEU A 393 -8.52 -37.10 -4.51
CA LEU A 393 -9.78 -36.85 -3.80
C LEU A 393 -10.94 -36.59 -4.77
N ILE A 394 -10.71 -35.81 -5.83
CA ILE A 394 -11.70 -35.58 -6.89
C ILE A 394 -12.10 -36.89 -7.56
N ASN A 395 -11.13 -37.75 -7.89
CA ASN A 395 -11.40 -39.08 -8.46
C ASN A 395 -12.13 -40.03 -7.50
N LEU A 396 -12.02 -39.80 -6.19
CA LEU A 396 -12.78 -40.51 -5.16
C LEU A 396 -14.20 -39.95 -4.95
N GLY A 397 -14.58 -38.91 -5.68
CA GLY A 397 -15.91 -38.30 -5.63
C GLY A 397 -16.06 -37.16 -4.61
N PHE A 398 -14.95 -36.59 -4.11
CA PHE A 398 -15.00 -35.40 -3.27
C PHE A 398 -15.07 -34.14 -4.13
N GLU A 399 -15.97 -33.24 -3.75
CA GLU A 399 -16.05 -31.88 -4.31
C GLU A 399 -14.88 -31.01 -3.80
N GLU A 400 -14.49 -29.99 -4.56
CA GLU A 400 -13.39 -29.06 -4.20
C GLU A 400 -13.64 -28.29 -2.90
N ASP A 401 -14.90 -28.20 -2.46
CA ASP A 401 -15.27 -27.54 -1.21
C ASP A 401 -15.12 -28.46 0.03
N ALA A 402 -14.86 -29.76 -0.18
CA ALA A 402 -14.71 -30.76 0.88
C ALA A 402 -13.25 -30.91 1.35
N PHE A 403 -12.30 -30.22 0.72
CA PHE A 403 -10.91 -30.26 1.14
C PHE A 403 -10.21 -28.92 0.99
N THR A 404 -9.05 -28.80 1.63
CA THR A 404 -8.20 -27.60 1.57
C THR A 404 -6.76 -28.01 1.39
N LEU A 405 -6.15 -27.49 0.33
CA LEU A 405 -4.72 -27.63 0.10
C LEU A 405 -3.95 -26.65 0.99
N CYS A 406 -3.33 -27.16 2.07
CA CYS A 406 -2.53 -26.35 2.97
C CYS A 406 -1.20 -25.96 2.33
N GLN A 407 -0.70 -24.77 2.68
CA GLN A 407 0.61 -24.30 2.22
C GLN A 407 1.67 -24.49 3.31
N LEU A 408 2.89 -24.85 2.87
CA LEU A 408 4.05 -24.97 3.73
C LEU A 408 4.61 -23.59 4.08
N TRP A 409 5.28 -23.52 5.23
CA TRP A 409 6.18 -22.44 5.57
C TRP A 409 7.47 -22.69 4.76
N GLU A 410 7.62 -22.11 3.58
CA GLU A 410 8.89 -22.18 2.85
C GLU A 410 9.96 -21.24 3.44
#